data_AF-A0A8J4FB65-F1
#
_entry.id   AF-A0A8J4FB65-F1
#
_cell.length_a   1.000
_cell.length_b   1.000
_cell.length_c   1.000
_cell.angle_alpha   90.00
_cell.angle_beta   90.00
_cell.angle_gamma   90.00
#
_symmetry.space_group_name_H-M   'P 1'
#
loop_
_entity.id
_entity.type
_entity.pdbx_description
1 polymer ?
#
loop_
_entity_poly.entity_id
_entity_poly.type
_entity_poly.pdbx_seq_one_letter_code
_entity_poly.pdbx_strand_id
1 'polypeptide(L)'
;MKAKSLATGKQSVAATQAAQDSPLRVLSLLPGATDTVRALGAANLLIGRTHECDWTELQTLPIVTSDKLGDMPPADLDAAMAACGGALPTLGWCGGGIALLDQGLSPYRTDVEQLVMLRPDVILTQMQGLGPDLTPDHYQSPLEQLLGYMPTVVQLEALEMEGVWRDMRSISEALKLGREGLEKISTLQRRLKAASDSARGRPRPRVVVVQWSDPLFVAGGWVPQLVELAGARDVLGRVEAAATFTAQQLADTRPDVLVFGLCGFGLLESQRLATKALDQLAAECRAAAGVIHRARVIVTDGLRVFSRPGPWLVQSLEVLVEALHGEAQEYGHEGQLWALLLREPAQDSADVGLKVTRGSSVVMPVGAV
;
A
#
# COMPACT_ATOMS: atom_id res chain seq x y z
N MET A 1 53.12 -42.98 -19.89
CA MET A 1 52.45 -41.66 -19.80
C MET A 1 51.15 -41.82 -19.00
N LYS A 2 51.19 -41.62 -17.67
CA LYS A 2 50.00 -41.49 -16.82
C LYS A 2 50.30 -40.41 -15.77
N ALA A 3 49.84 -39.19 -16.03
CA ALA A 3 49.68 -38.13 -15.04
C ALA A 3 49.07 -36.90 -15.74
N LYS A 4 47.74 -36.75 -15.70
CA LYS A 4 46.99 -35.50 -15.93
C LYS A 4 45.49 -35.78 -15.74
N SER A 5 45.02 -35.90 -14.50
CA SER A 5 43.57 -35.99 -14.21
C SER A 5 43.17 -35.60 -12.77
N LEU A 6 44.00 -34.85 -12.03
CA LEU A 6 43.71 -34.54 -10.62
C LEU A 6 43.59 -33.04 -10.30
N ALA A 7 43.65 -32.15 -11.29
CA ALA A 7 43.61 -30.70 -11.07
C ALA A 7 42.24 -30.03 -11.34
N THR A 8 41.34 -30.67 -12.10
CA THR A 8 40.04 -30.09 -12.50
C THR A 8 38.93 -30.24 -11.46
N GLY A 9 39.03 -31.21 -10.54
CA GLY A 9 38.02 -31.43 -9.49
C GLY A 9 38.03 -30.40 -8.36
N LYS A 10 39.20 -29.84 -7.99
CA LYS A 10 39.29 -28.88 -6.87
C LYS A 10 38.79 -27.48 -7.22
N GLN A 11 38.95 -27.03 -8.47
CA GLN A 11 38.44 -25.72 -8.92
C GLN A 11 36.93 -25.72 -9.11
N SER A 12 36.35 -26.83 -9.59
CA SER A 12 34.89 -26.99 -9.72
C SER A 12 34.22 -26.98 -8.35
N VAL A 13 34.71 -27.76 -7.38
CA VAL A 13 34.14 -27.81 -6.04
C VAL A 13 34.31 -26.48 -5.30
N ALA A 14 35.46 -25.80 -5.44
CA ALA A 14 35.69 -24.49 -4.81
C ALA A 14 34.82 -23.37 -5.42
N ALA A 15 34.53 -23.39 -6.73
CA ALA A 15 33.62 -22.45 -7.37
C ALA A 15 32.16 -22.71 -6.98
N THR A 16 31.75 -23.98 -6.81
CA THR A 16 30.42 -24.35 -6.31
C THR A 16 30.26 -24.01 -4.82
N GLN A 17 31.32 -24.14 -4.01
CA GLN A 17 31.33 -23.76 -2.59
C GLN A 17 31.30 -22.23 -2.43
N ALA A 18 32.08 -21.48 -3.22
CA ALA A 18 32.11 -20.01 -3.19
C ALA A 18 30.79 -19.37 -3.68
N ALA A 19 30.08 -20.03 -4.60
CA ALA A 19 28.73 -19.64 -4.99
C ALA A 19 27.68 -19.92 -3.90
N GLN A 20 27.94 -20.88 -2.99
CA GLN A 20 27.07 -21.16 -1.84
C GLN A 20 27.32 -20.22 -0.64
N ASP A 21 28.49 -19.57 -0.57
CA ASP A 21 28.89 -18.68 0.52
C ASP A 21 28.66 -17.18 0.23
N SER A 22 28.21 -16.81 -0.98
CA SER A 22 27.88 -15.42 -1.31
C SER A 22 26.50 -15.04 -0.75
N PRO A 23 26.33 -13.83 -0.18
CA PRO A 23 25.05 -13.39 0.33
C PRO A 23 24.02 -13.33 -0.82
N LEU A 24 22.79 -13.76 -0.53
CA LEU A 24 21.67 -13.73 -1.49
C LEU A 24 21.48 -12.32 -2.05
N ARG A 25 21.25 -12.24 -3.36
CA ARG A 25 20.95 -11.02 -4.10
C ARG A 25 19.44 -10.90 -4.30
N VAL A 26 18.79 -10.02 -3.54
CA VAL A 26 17.33 -9.91 -3.49
C VAL A 26 16.86 -8.70 -4.29
N LEU A 27 15.99 -8.93 -5.26
CA LEU A 27 15.30 -7.89 -6.00
C LEU A 27 13.86 -7.79 -5.50
N SER A 28 13.46 -6.59 -5.06
CA SER A 28 12.09 -6.32 -4.62
C SER A 28 11.36 -5.43 -5.62
N LEU A 29 10.26 -5.91 -6.18
CA LEU A 29 9.47 -5.20 -7.19
C LEU A 29 8.24 -4.48 -6.61
N LEU A 30 8.07 -4.49 -5.28
CA LEU A 30 6.91 -3.92 -4.59
C LEU A 30 7.31 -3.16 -3.32
N PRO A 31 6.55 -2.13 -2.93
CA PRO A 31 6.82 -1.39 -1.69
C PRO A 31 6.64 -2.29 -0.47
N GLY A 32 5.51 -3.02 -0.34
CA GLY A 32 5.25 -3.92 0.80
C GLY A 32 6.24 -5.08 0.94
N ALA A 33 6.75 -5.61 -0.18
CA ALA A 33 7.85 -6.58 -0.17
C ALA A 33 9.13 -5.95 0.39
N THR A 34 9.47 -4.75 -0.08
CA THR A 34 10.65 -4.00 0.40
C THR A 34 10.54 -3.70 1.89
N ASP A 35 9.36 -3.26 2.35
CA ASP A 35 9.06 -3.04 3.76
C ASP A 35 9.26 -4.32 4.59
N THR A 36 8.80 -5.46 4.06
CA THR A 36 8.95 -6.76 4.73
C THR A 36 10.42 -7.17 4.85
N VAL A 37 11.21 -7.08 3.78
CA VAL A 37 12.64 -7.38 3.83
C VAL A 37 13.35 -6.52 4.87
N ARG A 38 13.00 -5.23 4.93
CA ARG A 38 13.52 -4.30 5.94
C ARG A 38 13.10 -4.70 7.35
N ALA A 39 11.81 -4.97 7.58
CA ALA A 39 11.29 -5.37 8.89
C ALA A 39 11.87 -6.70 9.38
N LEU A 40 12.24 -7.59 8.46
CA LEU A 40 12.96 -8.83 8.74
C LEU A 40 14.47 -8.61 9.00
N GLY A 41 14.96 -7.37 8.89
CA GLY A 41 16.37 -7.00 9.07
C GLY A 41 17.31 -7.54 7.99
N ALA A 42 16.78 -7.79 6.79
CA ALA A 42 17.50 -8.32 5.65
C ALA A 42 17.70 -7.27 4.53
N ALA A 43 17.58 -5.99 4.86
CA ALA A 43 17.72 -4.88 3.90
C ALA A 43 19.07 -4.87 3.16
N ASN A 44 20.13 -5.38 3.79
CA ASN A 44 21.46 -5.53 3.21
C ASN A 44 21.53 -6.57 2.08
N LEU A 45 20.51 -7.41 1.90
CA LEU A 45 20.42 -8.36 0.78
C LEU A 45 19.81 -7.71 -0.47
N LEU A 46 19.19 -6.53 -0.35
CA LEU A 46 18.55 -5.86 -1.47
C LEU A 46 19.59 -5.33 -2.47
N ILE A 47 19.42 -5.68 -3.73
CA ILE A 47 20.25 -5.21 -4.86
C ILE A 47 19.49 -4.30 -5.82
N GLY A 48 18.17 -4.20 -5.66
CA GLY A 48 17.28 -3.35 -6.46
C GLY A 48 15.92 -3.23 -5.79
N ARG A 49 15.21 -2.16 -6.13
CA ARG A 49 13.95 -1.77 -5.51
C ARG A 49 12.93 -1.31 -6.54
N THR A 50 11.66 -1.26 -6.12
CA THR A 50 10.61 -0.57 -6.86
C THR A 50 10.79 0.96 -6.82
N HIS A 51 10.25 1.68 -7.81
CA HIS A 51 10.20 3.16 -7.81
C HIS A 51 9.42 3.71 -6.60
N GLU A 52 8.43 2.96 -6.10
CA GLU A 52 7.59 3.31 -4.94
C GLU A 52 8.30 3.14 -3.57
N CYS A 53 9.58 2.76 -3.56
CA CYS A 53 10.34 2.61 -2.32
C CYS A 53 10.79 3.98 -1.80
N ASP A 54 10.25 4.39 -0.66
CA ASP A 54 10.46 5.69 -0.02
C ASP A 54 11.48 5.67 1.14
N TRP A 55 12.10 4.53 1.43
CA TRP A 55 13.16 4.43 2.45
C TRP A 55 14.44 5.14 2.03
N THR A 56 14.90 6.11 2.82
CA THR A 56 16.08 6.95 2.51
C THR A 56 17.35 6.13 2.38
N GLU A 57 17.55 5.15 3.26
CA GLU A 57 18.73 4.29 3.28
C GLU A 57 18.81 3.30 2.11
N LEU A 58 17.73 3.13 1.34
CA LEU A 58 17.69 2.29 0.15
C LEU A 58 17.77 3.09 -1.14
N GLN A 59 17.84 4.43 -1.08
CA GLN A 59 17.77 5.27 -2.27
C GLN A 59 18.95 5.08 -3.23
N THR A 60 20.09 4.59 -2.72
CA THR A 60 21.27 4.25 -3.53
C THR A 60 21.09 2.97 -4.35
N LEU A 61 20.09 2.14 -4.05
CA LEU A 61 19.82 0.94 -4.82
C LEU A 61 19.13 1.29 -6.14
N PRO A 62 19.50 0.61 -7.24
CA PRO A 62 18.85 0.76 -8.53
C PRO A 62 17.34 0.56 -8.46
N ILE A 63 16.60 1.44 -9.14
CA ILE A 63 15.17 1.29 -9.39
C ILE A 63 14.99 0.34 -10.57
N VAL A 64 14.09 -0.64 -10.44
CA VAL A 64 13.87 -1.72 -11.42
C VAL A 64 12.40 -1.78 -11.89
N THR A 65 11.56 -0.87 -11.40
CA THR A 65 10.18 -0.74 -11.88
C THR A 65 9.84 0.70 -12.18
N SER A 66 8.82 0.91 -13.01
CA SER A 66 8.18 2.21 -13.24
C SER A 66 6.67 2.04 -13.41
N ASP A 67 5.91 3.12 -13.42
CA ASP A 67 4.47 3.07 -13.67
C ASP A 67 4.17 2.44 -15.04
N LYS A 68 3.16 1.54 -15.08
CA LYS A 68 2.61 1.04 -16.36
C LYS A 68 1.78 2.10 -17.06
N LEU A 69 1.15 2.98 -16.27
CA LEU A 69 0.23 4.01 -16.74
C LEU A 69 0.94 5.30 -17.16
N GLY A 70 2.21 5.49 -16.79
CA GLY A 70 2.97 6.69 -17.10
C GLY A 70 2.34 7.97 -16.53
N ASP A 71 2.61 9.13 -17.14
CA ASP A 71 2.03 10.43 -16.79
C ASP A 71 0.59 10.59 -17.30
N MET A 72 -0.25 9.56 -17.10
CA MET A 72 -1.64 9.57 -17.51
C MET A 72 -2.39 10.73 -16.83
N PRO A 73 -3.21 11.51 -17.56
CA PRO A 73 -4.06 12.52 -16.95
C PRO A 73 -4.95 11.91 -15.86
N PRO A 74 -5.24 12.62 -14.76
CA PRO A 74 -6.03 12.08 -13.65
C PRO A 74 -7.37 11.47 -14.08
N ALA A 75 -8.08 12.09 -15.03
CA ALA A 75 -9.35 11.58 -15.53
C ALA A 75 -9.23 10.21 -16.25
N ASP A 76 -8.11 9.98 -16.93
CA ASP A 76 -7.84 8.72 -17.61
C ASP A 76 -7.46 7.63 -16.60
N LEU A 77 -6.77 8.01 -15.52
CA LEU A 77 -6.48 7.11 -14.38
C LEU A 77 -7.76 6.70 -13.66
N ASP A 78 -8.66 7.66 -13.40
CA ASP A 78 -9.97 7.41 -12.81
C ASP A 78 -10.82 6.50 -13.71
N ALA A 79 -10.78 6.71 -15.04
CA ALA A 79 -11.44 5.85 -16.01
C ALA A 79 -10.85 4.43 -16.04
N ALA A 80 -9.52 4.30 -15.97
CA ALA A 80 -8.84 3.01 -15.86
C ALA A 80 -9.24 2.28 -14.57
N MET A 81 -9.31 3.01 -13.45
CA MET A 81 -9.76 2.48 -12.16
C MET A 81 -11.22 2.01 -12.21
N ALA A 82 -12.10 2.79 -12.83
CA ALA A 82 -13.49 2.42 -13.04
C ALA A 82 -13.61 1.15 -13.90
N ALA A 83 -12.87 1.09 -15.02
CA ALA A 83 -12.88 -0.04 -15.95
C ALA A 83 -12.36 -1.34 -15.32
N CYS A 84 -11.44 -1.21 -14.38
CA CYS A 84 -10.81 -2.35 -13.71
C CYS A 84 -11.48 -2.72 -12.37
N GLY A 85 -12.59 -2.08 -12.01
CA GLY A 85 -13.32 -2.39 -10.78
C GLY A 85 -12.53 -2.08 -9.51
N GLY A 86 -11.67 -1.06 -9.53
CA GLY A 86 -10.91 -0.59 -8.35
C GLY A 86 -9.74 -1.47 -7.97
N ALA A 87 -9.57 -2.57 -8.69
CA ALA A 87 -8.29 -3.21 -8.82
C ALA A 87 -7.60 -2.49 -9.99
N LEU A 88 -6.51 -1.77 -9.78
CA LEU A 88 -5.69 -1.24 -10.90
C LEU A 88 -5.19 -2.26 -11.97
N PRO A 89 -5.22 -3.61 -11.84
CA PRO A 89 -4.48 -4.45 -12.79
C PRO A 89 -5.14 -4.93 -14.07
N THR A 90 -6.40 -4.63 -14.37
CA THR A 90 -7.05 -5.20 -15.58
C THR A 90 -6.89 -4.39 -16.87
N LEU A 91 -5.80 -3.62 -17.02
CA LEU A 91 -5.39 -3.09 -18.32
C LEU A 91 -4.50 -4.13 -19.05
N GLY A 92 -5.14 -5.18 -19.55
CA GLY A 92 -4.52 -6.17 -20.43
C GLY A 92 -4.37 -5.65 -21.86
N TRP A 93 -3.14 -5.60 -22.38
CA TRP A 93 -2.85 -5.37 -23.80
C TRP A 93 -2.04 -6.54 -24.39
N CYS A 94 -2.34 -6.90 -25.65
CA CYS A 94 -1.78 -8.04 -26.40
C CYS A 94 -0.33 -7.84 -26.85
N GLY A 95 0.56 -8.78 -26.51
CA GLY A 95 1.93 -8.89 -27.04
C GLY A 95 2.68 -10.13 -26.50
N GLY A 96 3.63 -10.68 -27.27
CA GLY A 96 4.33 -11.93 -26.91
C GLY A 96 5.62 -11.75 -26.08
N GLY A 97 6.02 -12.82 -25.37
CA GLY A 97 7.36 -13.05 -24.79
C GLY A 97 7.82 -12.05 -23.73
N ILE A 98 8.55 -11.02 -24.15
CA ILE A 98 9.08 -9.95 -23.27
C ILE A 98 7.93 -9.14 -22.65
N ALA A 99 6.83 -8.95 -23.39
CA ALA A 99 5.64 -8.29 -22.87
C ALA A 99 4.93 -9.12 -21.77
N LEU A 100 5.05 -10.45 -21.83
CA LEU A 100 4.47 -11.35 -20.82
C LEU A 100 5.28 -11.33 -19.52
N LEU A 101 6.59 -11.10 -19.59
CA LEU A 101 7.44 -10.84 -18.42
C LEU A 101 7.14 -9.48 -17.78
N ASP A 102 6.99 -8.44 -18.59
CA ASP A 102 6.62 -7.09 -18.11
C ASP A 102 5.22 -7.08 -17.44
N GLN A 103 4.28 -7.88 -17.93
CA GLN A 103 2.93 -7.99 -17.39
C GLN A 103 2.82 -8.98 -16.22
N GLY A 104 3.45 -10.13 -16.37
CA GLY A 104 3.31 -11.28 -15.50
C GLY A 104 4.37 -11.37 -14.41
N LEU A 105 5.36 -10.48 -14.34
CA LEU A 105 6.29 -10.46 -13.22
C LEU A 105 5.85 -9.50 -12.13
N SER A 106 5.31 -8.32 -12.44
CA SER A 106 5.06 -7.22 -11.50
C SER A 106 3.78 -6.45 -11.85
N PRO A 107 3.10 -5.80 -10.88
CA PRO A 107 1.99 -4.91 -11.23
C PRO A 107 2.49 -3.63 -11.91
N TYR A 108 3.78 -3.34 -11.80
CA TYR A 108 4.49 -2.23 -12.43
C TYR A 108 5.25 -2.67 -13.68
N ARG A 109 5.63 -1.72 -14.53
CA ARG A 109 6.57 -2.00 -15.63
C ARG A 109 7.88 -2.43 -15.01
N THR A 110 8.49 -3.50 -15.51
CA THR A 110 9.80 -3.98 -15.04
C THR A 110 10.89 -3.55 -16.02
N ASP A 111 11.96 -2.94 -15.50
CA ASP A 111 13.15 -2.63 -16.27
C ASP A 111 13.95 -3.93 -16.51
N VAL A 112 13.82 -4.44 -17.74
CA VAL A 112 14.43 -5.71 -18.16
C VAL A 112 15.96 -5.61 -18.20
N GLU A 113 16.53 -4.47 -18.57
CA GLU A 113 17.98 -4.29 -18.64
C GLU A 113 18.57 -4.33 -17.23
N GLN A 114 17.95 -3.62 -16.29
CA GLN A 114 18.32 -3.65 -14.88
C GLN A 114 18.16 -5.05 -14.28
N LEU A 115 17.05 -5.73 -14.57
CA LEU A 115 16.81 -7.10 -14.13
C LEU A 115 17.95 -8.05 -14.57
N VAL A 116 18.37 -7.96 -15.84
CA VAL A 116 19.46 -8.77 -16.41
C VAL A 116 20.80 -8.40 -15.76
N MET A 117 21.12 -7.11 -15.64
CA MET A 117 22.38 -6.64 -15.06
C MET A 117 22.52 -7.01 -13.58
N LEU A 118 21.42 -6.93 -12.83
CA LEU A 118 21.41 -7.16 -11.39
C LEU A 118 21.54 -8.62 -11.00
N ARG A 119 21.25 -9.58 -11.89
CA ARG A 119 21.43 -11.02 -11.63
C ARG A 119 20.89 -11.45 -10.24
N PRO A 120 19.58 -11.28 -9.96
CA PRO A 120 19.01 -11.61 -8.65
C PRO A 120 18.95 -13.12 -8.37
N ASP A 121 19.17 -13.54 -7.13
CA ASP A 121 18.92 -14.91 -6.68
C ASP A 121 17.46 -15.09 -6.24
N VAL A 122 16.84 -14.02 -5.74
CA VAL A 122 15.45 -13.98 -5.28
C VAL A 122 14.76 -12.75 -5.87
N ILE A 123 13.57 -12.94 -6.44
CA ILE A 123 12.69 -11.86 -6.91
C ILE A 123 11.42 -11.89 -6.07
N LEU A 124 11.14 -10.80 -5.36
CA LEU A 124 9.90 -10.61 -4.59
C LEU A 124 8.92 -9.81 -5.42
N THR A 125 7.74 -10.38 -5.68
CA THR A 125 6.81 -9.76 -6.61
C THR A 125 5.35 -10.16 -6.37
N GLN A 126 4.44 -9.52 -7.10
CA GLN A 126 3.00 -9.77 -7.06
C GLN A 126 2.49 -9.65 -8.49
N MET A 127 2.28 -10.79 -9.11
CA MET A 127 1.66 -10.86 -10.43
C MET A 127 0.20 -10.42 -10.30
N GLN A 128 -0.24 -9.55 -11.21
CA GLN A 128 -1.64 -9.18 -11.30
C GLN A 128 -2.13 -9.38 -12.74
N GLY A 129 -3.15 -10.22 -12.91
CA GLY A 129 -3.97 -10.31 -14.11
C GLY A 129 -3.43 -11.14 -15.27
N LEU A 130 -4.01 -12.33 -15.45
CA LEU A 130 -4.65 -12.83 -16.69
C LEU A 130 -5.55 -14.01 -16.27
N GLY A 131 -6.58 -13.74 -15.47
CA GLY A 131 -7.57 -14.75 -15.06
C GLY A 131 -7.01 -15.94 -14.26
N PRO A 132 -7.81 -16.99 -14.06
CA PRO A 132 -7.40 -18.24 -13.39
C PRO A 132 -6.35 -19.07 -14.18
N ASP A 133 -5.87 -18.56 -15.31
CA ASP A 133 -5.07 -19.33 -16.29
C ASP A 133 -3.56 -19.05 -16.21
N LEU A 134 -3.10 -18.09 -15.39
CA LEU A 134 -1.66 -17.87 -15.16
C LEU A 134 -1.09 -18.93 -14.22
N THR A 135 -0.44 -19.94 -14.80
CA THR A 135 0.47 -20.84 -14.10
C THR A 135 1.90 -20.30 -14.05
N PRO A 136 2.76 -20.78 -13.13
CA PRO A 136 4.18 -20.42 -13.10
C PRO A 136 4.90 -20.55 -14.45
N ASP A 137 4.47 -21.48 -15.31
CA ASP A 137 5.06 -21.72 -16.63
C ASP A 137 5.07 -20.47 -17.53
N HIS A 138 4.11 -19.54 -17.34
CA HIS A 138 3.98 -18.34 -18.17
C HIS A 138 5.11 -17.33 -17.97
N TYR A 139 5.75 -17.30 -16.80
CA TYR A 139 6.88 -16.40 -16.55
C TYR A 139 8.19 -17.16 -16.35
N GLN A 140 8.17 -18.40 -15.84
CA GLN A 140 9.39 -19.15 -15.55
C GLN A 140 10.23 -19.40 -16.80
N SER A 141 9.62 -19.90 -17.88
CA SER A 141 10.35 -20.19 -19.12
C SER A 141 10.92 -18.91 -19.77
N PRO A 142 10.14 -17.83 -19.97
CA PRO A 142 10.71 -16.58 -20.47
C PRO A 142 11.77 -15.96 -19.55
N LEU A 143 11.60 -16.07 -18.23
CA LEU A 143 12.54 -15.50 -17.25
C LEU A 143 13.87 -16.26 -17.26
N GLU A 144 13.81 -17.58 -17.30
CA GLU A 144 15.00 -18.43 -17.42
C GLU A 144 15.74 -18.19 -18.73
N GLN A 145 15.02 -18.07 -19.85
CA GLN A 145 15.60 -17.71 -21.15
C GLN A 145 16.28 -16.34 -21.13
N LEU A 146 15.64 -15.35 -20.50
CA LEU A 146 16.15 -13.98 -20.39
C LEU A 146 17.42 -13.92 -19.53
N LEU A 147 17.41 -14.57 -18.37
CA LEU A 147 18.48 -14.48 -17.38
C LEU A 147 19.60 -15.50 -17.60
N GLY A 148 19.33 -16.59 -18.31
CA GLY A 148 20.20 -17.75 -18.46
C GLY A 148 20.28 -18.62 -17.21
N TYR A 149 19.38 -18.42 -16.24
CA TYR A 149 19.19 -19.20 -15.01
C TYR A 149 17.81 -18.87 -14.43
N MET A 150 17.33 -19.71 -13.52
CA MET A 150 16.06 -19.47 -12.84
C MET A 150 16.28 -18.94 -11.41
N PRO A 151 15.94 -17.67 -11.12
CA PRO A 151 15.93 -17.15 -9.74
C PRO A 151 14.76 -17.75 -8.95
N THR A 152 14.83 -17.68 -7.62
CA THR A 152 13.65 -17.97 -6.78
C THR A 152 12.66 -16.83 -6.90
N VAL A 153 11.48 -17.07 -7.46
CA VAL A 153 10.40 -16.07 -7.53
C VAL A 153 9.43 -16.30 -6.39
N VAL A 154 9.30 -15.31 -5.50
CA VAL A 154 8.33 -15.30 -4.41
C VAL A 154 7.15 -14.46 -4.84
N GLN A 155 6.05 -15.15 -5.16
CA GLN A 155 4.78 -14.54 -5.51
C GLN A 155 3.99 -14.22 -4.24
N LEU A 156 3.65 -12.95 -4.07
CA LEU A 156 2.87 -12.44 -2.95
C LEU A 156 1.40 -12.33 -3.36
N GLU A 157 0.50 -12.88 -2.55
CA GLU A 157 -0.91 -13.08 -2.91
C GLU A 157 -1.86 -12.66 -1.78
N ALA A 158 -1.36 -11.88 -0.81
CA ALA A 158 -2.15 -11.44 0.32
C ALA A 158 -3.44 -10.74 -0.13
N LEU A 159 -4.56 -11.41 0.13
CA LEU A 159 -5.90 -10.82 0.07
C LEU A 159 -6.36 -10.44 1.49
N GLU A 160 -6.15 -11.33 2.44
CA GLU A 160 -6.59 -11.21 3.84
C GLU A 160 -5.39 -11.20 4.79
N MET A 161 -5.59 -10.83 6.06
CA MET A 161 -4.52 -10.63 7.04
C MET A 161 -3.59 -11.85 7.26
N GLU A 162 -4.14 -13.06 7.33
CA GLU A 162 -3.36 -14.30 7.39
C GLU A 162 -2.56 -14.54 6.11
N GLY A 163 -3.07 -14.09 4.96
CA GLY A 163 -2.37 -14.04 3.68
C GLY A 163 -1.16 -13.13 3.74
N VAL A 164 -1.30 -11.95 4.33
CA VAL A 164 -0.16 -11.04 4.58
C VAL A 164 0.89 -11.72 5.47
N TRP A 165 0.48 -12.38 6.56
CA TRP A 165 1.42 -13.11 7.41
C TRP A 165 2.09 -14.29 6.68
N ARG A 166 1.36 -14.97 5.79
CA ARG A 166 1.87 -16.05 4.95
C ARG A 166 2.93 -15.52 4.00
N ASP A 167 2.67 -14.42 3.31
CA ASP A 167 3.61 -13.75 2.41
C ASP A 167 4.89 -13.34 3.13
N MET A 168 4.78 -12.77 4.34
CA MET A 168 5.96 -12.45 5.15
C MET A 168 6.79 -13.68 5.53
N ARG A 169 6.14 -14.83 5.81
CA ARG A 169 6.83 -16.09 6.06
C ARG A 169 7.50 -16.63 4.79
N SER A 170 6.83 -16.58 3.64
CA SER A 170 7.40 -16.97 2.34
C SER A 170 8.65 -16.16 2.01
N ILE A 171 8.62 -14.84 2.26
CA ILE A 171 9.81 -13.98 2.11
C ILE A 171 10.90 -14.44 3.09
N SER A 172 10.59 -14.60 4.38
CA SER A 172 11.57 -15.04 5.38
C SER A 172 12.24 -16.38 5.03
N GLU A 173 11.49 -17.32 4.45
CA GLU A 173 11.97 -18.62 4.00
C GLU A 173 12.89 -18.49 2.77
N ALA A 174 12.46 -17.75 1.74
CA ALA A 174 13.26 -17.51 0.54
C ALA A 174 14.59 -16.78 0.86
N LEU A 175 14.57 -15.91 1.87
CA LEU A 175 15.76 -15.22 2.38
C LEU A 175 16.60 -16.04 3.37
N LYS A 176 16.17 -17.27 3.69
CA LYS A 176 16.87 -18.21 4.58
C LYS A 176 17.15 -17.63 5.98
N LEU A 177 16.25 -16.80 6.50
CA LEU A 177 16.42 -16.12 7.80
C LEU A 177 16.17 -17.04 9.01
N GLY A 178 15.64 -18.24 8.79
CA GLY A 178 15.39 -19.23 9.82
C GLY A 178 14.53 -18.68 10.97
N ARG A 179 14.97 -18.93 12.19
CA ARG A 179 14.24 -18.55 13.41
C ARG A 179 14.17 -17.04 13.64
N GLU A 180 15.20 -16.29 13.24
CA GLU A 180 15.25 -14.84 13.46
C GLU A 180 14.13 -14.11 12.69
N GLY A 181 13.89 -14.50 11.43
CA GLY A 181 12.80 -13.94 10.64
C GLY A 181 11.43 -14.21 11.26
N LEU A 182 11.19 -15.43 11.75
CA LEU A 182 9.95 -15.80 12.44
C LEU A 182 9.75 -15.03 13.76
N GLU A 183 10.82 -14.76 14.51
CA GLU A 183 10.75 -13.96 15.74
C GLU A 183 10.37 -12.49 15.46
N LYS A 184 10.83 -11.92 14.35
CA LYS A 184 10.43 -10.57 13.90
C LYS A 184 8.97 -10.52 13.48
N ILE A 185 8.49 -11.50 12.72
CA ILE A 185 7.06 -11.64 12.37
C ILE A 185 6.21 -11.76 13.64
N SER A 186 6.63 -12.61 14.58
CA SER A 186 5.94 -12.79 15.86
C SER A 186 5.89 -11.49 16.69
N THR A 187 6.92 -10.65 16.61
CA THR A 187 6.95 -9.34 17.27
C THR A 187 5.90 -8.40 16.67
N LEU A 188 5.79 -8.36 15.34
CA LEU A 188 4.75 -7.58 14.65
C LEU A 188 3.34 -8.07 15.02
N GLN A 189 3.13 -9.39 15.06
CA GLN A 189 1.85 -9.98 15.48
C GLN A 189 1.49 -9.64 16.93
N ARG A 190 2.47 -9.64 17.86
CA ARG A 190 2.25 -9.22 19.24
C ARG A 190 1.86 -7.74 19.33
N ARG A 191 2.52 -6.87 18.57
CA ARG A 191 2.21 -5.43 18.53
C ARG A 191 0.82 -5.17 17.96
N LEU A 192 0.46 -5.86 16.86
CA LEU A 192 -0.90 -5.84 16.30
C LEU A 192 -1.95 -6.31 17.32
N LYS A 193 -1.67 -7.40 18.03
CA LYS A 193 -2.57 -7.90 19.09
C LYS A 193 -2.74 -6.88 20.22
N ALA A 194 -1.66 -6.26 20.68
CA ALA A 194 -1.72 -5.24 21.72
C ALA A 194 -2.60 -4.05 21.30
N ALA A 195 -2.47 -3.61 20.04
CA ALA A 195 -3.32 -2.58 19.49
C ALA A 195 -4.80 -2.99 19.44
N SER A 196 -5.10 -4.20 18.98
CA SER A 196 -6.48 -4.70 18.98
C SER A 196 -7.07 -4.84 20.39
N ASP A 197 -6.28 -5.32 21.35
CA ASP A 197 -6.69 -5.48 22.74
C ASP A 197 -7.05 -4.13 23.39
N SER A 198 -6.35 -3.04 23.01
CA SER A 198 -6.61 -1.68 23.51
C SER A 198 -7.98 -1.11 23.08
N ALA A 199 -8.57 -1.65 21.99
CA ALA A 199 -9.89 -1.26 21.51
C ALA A 199 -11.03 -2.10 22.13
N ARG A 200 -10.72 -3.14 22.91
CA ARG A 200 -11.75 -4.01 23.50
C ARG A 200 -12.64 -3.24 24.48
N GLY A 201 -13.95 -3.54 24.42
CA GLY A 201 -14.95 -2.95 25.30
C GLY A 201 -15.30 -1.49 24.98
N ARG A 202 -14.70 -0.89 23.95
CA ARG A 202 -15.06 0.44 23.45
C ARG A 202 -16.35 0.41 22.62
N PRO A 203 -17.01 1.55 22.41
CA PRO A 203 -18.11 1.65 21.44
C PRO A 203 -17.66 1.15 20.07
N ARG A 204 -18.56 0.52 19.32
CA ARG A 204 -18.27 -0.06 18.00
C ARG A 204 -18.81 0.84 16.88
N PRO A 205 -18.08 1.90 16.47
CA PRO A 205 -18.57 2.80 15.43
C PRO A 205 -18.72 2.07 14.09
N ARG A 206 -19.71 2.49 13.31
CA ARG A 206 -19.94 2.10 11.93
C ARG A 206 -18.97 2.88 11.05
N VAL A 207 -18.07 2.17 10.37
CA VAL A 207 -17.00 2.76 9.57
C VAL A 207 -17.20 2.40 8.10
N VAL A 208 -16.93 3.35 7.22
CA VAL A 208 -16.69 3.10 5.79
C VAL A 208 -15.26 3.54 5.50
N VAL A 209 -14.45 2.63 4.94
CA VAL A 209 -13.09 2.96 4.50
C VAL A 209 -13.07 3.15 2.98
N VAL A 210 -12.86 4.37 2.53
CA VAL A 210 -12.78 4.75 1.12
C VAL A 210 -11.32 4.58 0.65
N GLN A 211 -11.10 3.69 -0.32
CA GLN A 211 -9.79 3.36 -0.89
C GLN A 211 -9.47 4.19 -2.14
N TRP A 212 -10.50 4.65 -2.86
CA TRP A 212 -10.37 5.50 -4.05
C TRP A 212 -11.51 6.51 -4.10
N SER A 213 -11.22 7.74 -4.52
CA SER A 213 -12.17 8.86 -4.42
C SER A 213 -13.02 9.08 -5.67
N ASP A 214 -12.56 8.66 -6.85
CA ASP A 214 -13.27 8.87 -8.12
C ASP A 214 -12.95 7.79 -9.17
N PRO A 215 -13.87 6.84 -9.46
CA PRO A 215 -15.13 6.64 -8.78
C PRO A 215 -14.90 6.12 -7.34
N LEU A 216 -15.91 6.25 -6.48
CA LEU A 216 -15.78 5.86 -5.09
C LEU A 216 -15.66 4.34 -4.91
N PHE A 217 -14.53 3.90 -4.35
CA PHE A 217 -14.30 2.52 -3.94
C PHE A 217 -14.22 2.39 -2.42
N VAL A 218 -14.94 1.42 -1.88
CA VAL A 218 -14.71 0.93 -0.52
C VAL A 218 -13.54 -0.05 -0.52
N ALA A 219 -12.73 -0.01 0.53
CA ALA A 219 -11.61 -0.92 0.72
C ALA A 219 -12.09 -2.36 0.91
N GLY A 220 -11.33 -3.30 0.35
CA GLY A 220 -11.52 -4.74 0.54
C GLY A 220 -10.31 -5.43 1.17
N GLY A 221 -10.23 -6.75 1.01
CA GLY A 221 -9.07 -7.52 1.46
C GLY A 221 -8.91 -7.53 2.98
N TRP A 222 -7.70 -7.22 3.46
CA TRP A 222 -7.39 -7.19 4.89
C TRP A 222 -7.97 -5.97 5.62
N VAL A 223 -8.41 -4.93 4.90
CA VAL A 223 -8.84 -3.67 5.51
C VAL A 223 -10.10 -3.84 6.39
N PRO A 224 -11.17 -4.52 5.95
CA PRO A 224 -12.31 -4.81 6.82
C PRO A 224 -11.93 -5.59 8.09
N GLN A 225 -10.94 -6.49 8.01
CA GLN A 225 -10.44 -7.21 9.19
C GLN A 225 -9.71 -6.28 10.16
N LEU A 226 -8.94 -5.30 9.65
CA LEU A 226 -8.32 -4.26 10.48
C LEU A 226 -9.38 -3.40 11.19
N VAL A 227 -10.46 -3.03 10.50
CA VAL A 227 -11.58 -2.26 11.09
C VAL A 227 -12.23 -3.04 12.23
N GLU A 228 -12.47 -4.34 12.05
CA GLU A 228 -13.02 -5.20 13.12
C GLU A 228 -12.04 -5.32 14.30
N LEU A 229 -10.74 -5.50 14.04
CA LEU A 229 -9.72 -5.55 15.09
C LEU A 229 -9.54 -4.22 15.83
N ALA A 230 -9.81 -3.10 15.17
CA ALA A 230 -9.84 -1.77 15.77
C ALA A 230 -11.09 -1.52 16.62
N GLY A 231 -11.94 -2.54 16.83
CA GLY A 231 -13.15 -2.43 17.63
C GLY A 231 -14.29 -1.69 16.92
N ALA A 232 -14.24 -1.55 15.59
CA ALA A 232 -15.30 -0.95 14.80
C ALA A 232 -16.06 -2.00 13.98
N ARG A 233 -17.00 -1.54 13.15
CA ARG A 233 -17.70 -2.37 12.17
C ARG A 233 -17.59 -1.73 10.80
N ASP A 234 -17.00 -2.43 9.84
CA ASP A 234 -17.07 -2.01 8.44
C ASP A 234 -18.50 -2.26 7.91
N VAL A 235 -19.16 -1.23 7.41
CA VAL A 235 -20.55 -1.31 6.96
C VAL A 235 -20.70 -1.43 5.44
N LEU A 236 -19.61 -1.36 4.69
CA LEU A 236 -19.63 -1.51 3.22
C LEU A 236 -18.54 -2.46 2.71
N GLY A 237 -17.35 -2.45 3.32
CA GLY A 237 -16.18 -3.21 2.90
C GLY A 237 -16.37 -4.71 3.05
N ARG A 238 -15.65 -5.46 2.21
CA ARG A 238 -15.70 -6.92 2.14
C ARG A 238 -14.30 -7.49 1.91
N VAL A 239 -13.99 -8.61 2.55
CA VAL A 239 -12.67 -9.23 2.42
C VAL A 239 -12.40 -9.70 0.99
N GLU A 240 -13.44 -10.13 0.30
CA GLU A 240 -13.35 -10.73 -1.03
C GLU A 240 -12.81 -9.75 -2.09
N ALA A 241 -13.21 -8.48 -2.03
CA ALA A 241 -12.78 -7.48 -3.00
C ALA A 241 -13.11 -6.05 -2.56
N ALA A 242 -12.34 -5.10 -3.07
CA ALA A 242 -12.76 -3.71 -3.15
C ALA A 242 -13.95 -3.59 -4.11
N ALA A 243 -14.83 -2.62 -3.89
CA ALA A 243 -16.02 -2.45 -4.72
C ALA A 243 -16.43 -0.98 -4.83
N THR A 244 -17.06 -0.63 -5.95
CA THR A 244 -17.68 0.69 -6.08
C THR A 244 -18.88 0.80 -5.15
N PHE A 245 -19.15 2.01 -4.66
CA PHE A 245 -20.39 2.30 -3.96
C PHE A 245 -20.98 3.65 -4.38
N THR A 246 -22.29 3.78 -4.22
CA THR A 246 -23.06 4.96 -4.60
C THR A 246 -23.34 5.85 -3.39
N ALA A 247 -23.69 7.11 -3.66
CA ALA A 247 -24.17 8.04 -2.62
C ALA A 247 -25.39 7.48 -1.85
N GLN A 248 -26.27 6.73 -2.51
CA GLN A 248 -27.42 6.10 -1.86
C GLN A 248 -26.99 4.98 -0.90
N GLN A 249 -26.06 4.11 -1.31
CA GLN A 249 -25.53 3.07 -0.42
C GLN A 249 -24.83 3.66 0.80
N LEU A 250 -24.11 4.78 0.64
CA LEU A 250 -23.55 5.52 1.76
C LEU A 250 -24.64 6.05 2.71
N ALA A 251 -25.71 6.63 2.15
CA ALA A 251 -26.83 7.14 2.93
C ALA A 251 -27.55 6.03 3.72
N ASP A 252 -27.76 4.87 3.10
CA ASP A 252 -28.46 3.73 3.71
C ASP A 252 -27.65 3.10 4.85
N THR A 253 -26.33 3.11 4.74
CA THR A 253 -25.45 2.52 5.76
C THR A 253 -25.20 3.43 6.96
N ARG A 254 -25.44 4.75 6.87
CA ARG A 254 -25.32 5.69 8.00
C ARG A 254 -24.06 5.46 8.84
N PRO A 255 -22.84 5.55 8.26
CA PRO A 255 -21.61 5.45 9.03
C PRO A 255 -21.50 6.55 10.07
N ASP A 256 -20.90 6.20 11.21
CA ASP A 256 -20.46 7.14 12.24
C ASP A 256 -19.14 7.82 11.82
N VAL A 257 -18.33 7.10 11.03
CA VAL A 257 -16.99 7.54 10.60
C VAL A 257 -16.73 7.16 9.14
N LEU A 258 -16.20 8.11 8.38
CA LEU A 258 -15.63 7.91 7.04
C LEU A 258 -14.12 8.00 7.14
N VAL A 259 -13.41 6.95 6.71
CA VAL A 259 -11.95 6.93 6.66
C VAL A 259 -11.52 6.97 5.20
N PHE A 260 -10.79 7.99 4.79
CA PHE A 260 -10.19 8.09 3.46
C PHE A 260 -8.75 7.57 3.52
N GLY A 261 -8.58 6.32 3.06
CA GLY A 261 -7.31 5.63 2.87
C GLY A 261 -6.95 5.53 1.40
N LEU A 262 -6.73 6.68 0.76
CA LEU A 262 -6.62 6.79 -0.69
C LEU A 262 -5.28 6.24 -1.18
N CYS A 263 -5.31 5.07 -1.81
CA CYS A 263 -4.12 4.37 -2.24
C CYS A 263 -3.26 5.23 -3.18
N GLY A 264 -1.97 5.35 -2.86
CA GLY A 264 -1.02 6.13 -3.66
C GLY A 264 -0.97 7.63 -3.33
N PHE A 265 -1.76 8.10 -2.36
CA PHE A 265 -1.80 9.52 -1.99
C PHE A 265 -1.33 9.74 -0.56
N GLY A 266 -0.37 10.67 -0.41
CA GLY A 266 0.09 11.12 0.91
C GLY A 266 -0.99 11.94 1.63
N LEU A 267 -0.83 12.15 2.94
CA LEU A 267 -1.86 12.73 3.80
C LEU A 267 -2.47 14.06 3.30
N LEU A 268 -1.63 14.99 2.83
CA LEU A 268 -2.10 16.29 2.32
C LEU A 268 -2.94 16.16 1.05
N GLU A 269 -2.54 15.27 0.14
CA GLU A 269 -3.28 15.05 -1.10
C GLU A 269 -4.57 14.28 -0.83
N SER A 270 -4.52 13.27 0.05
CA SER A 270 -5.70 12.57 0.55
C SER A 270 -6.75 13.53 1.13
N GLN A 271 -6.32 14.58 1.85
CA GLN A 271 -7.21 15.61 2.36
C GLN A 271 -7.95 16.39 1.26
N ARG A 272 -7.24 16.78 0.20
CA ARG A 272 -7.84 17.51 -0.94
C ARG A 272 -8.83 16.63 -1.69
N LEU A 273 -8.42 15.40 -2.02
CA LEU A 273 -9.25 14.45 -2.75
C LEU A 273 -10.49 14.03 -1.95
N ALA A 274 -10.34 13.79 -0.64
CA ALA A 274 -11.47 13.50 0.25
C ALA A 274 -12.47 14.66 0.29
N THR A 275 -11.99 15.91 0.38
CA THR A 275 -12.88 17.09 0.37
C THR A 275 -13.69 17.15 -0.91
N LYS A 276 -13.02 17.04 -2.06
CA LYS A 276 -13.67 17.03 -3.39
C LYS A 276 -14.73 15.91 -3.50
N ALA A 277 -14.38 14.69 -3.08
CA ALA A 277 -15.27 13.55 -3.15
C ALA A 277 -16.52 13.71 -2.26
N LEU A 278 -16.36 14.29 -1.07
CA LEU A 278 -17.47 14.58 -0.16
C LEU A 278 -18.41 15.65 -0.72
N ASP A 279 -17.87 16.71 -1.31
CA ASP A 279 -18.66 17.76 -1.95
C ASP A 279 -19.50 17.19 -3.10
N GLN A 280 -18.89 16.33 -3.91
CA GLN A 280 -19.56 15.65 -5.01
C GLN A 280 -20.69 14.73 -4.50
N LEU A 281 -20.41 13.88 -3.50
CA LEU A 281 -21.42 13.02 -2.88
C LEU A 281 -22.60 13.81 -2.30
N ALA A 282 -22.31 14.92 -1.64
CA ALA A 282 -23.32 15.77 -1.04
C ALA A 282 -24.20 16.46 -2.10
N ALA A 283 -23.61 16.85 -3.23
CA ALA A 283 -24.34 17.41 -4.36
C ALA A 283 -25.21 16.36 -5.08
N GLU A 284 -24.74 15.11 -5.18
CA GLU A 284 -25.46 14.02 -5.86
C GLU A 284 -26.67 13.51 -5.06
N CYS A 285 -26.58 13.45 -3.73
CA CYS A 285 -27.65 12.89 -2.89
C CYS A 285 -27.82 13.64 -1.57
N ARG A 286 -29.01 14.24 -1.36
CA ARG A 286 -29.36 14.95 -0.11
C ARG A 286 -29.26 14.05 1.13
N ALA A 287 -29.62 12.77 1.01
CA ALA A 287 -29.52 11.83 2.13
C ALA A 287 -28.05 11.54 2.48
N ALA A 288 -27.19 11.40 1.46
CA ALA A 288 -25.74 11.27 1.65
C ALA A 288 -25.16 12.53 2.30
N ALA A 289 -25.56 13.73 1.85
CA ALA A 289 -25.15 14.99 2.47
C ALA A 289 -25.44 15.05 3.98
N GLY A 290 -26.63 14.59 4.39
CA GLY A 290 -27.02 14.52 5.81
C GLY A 290 -26.17 13.53 6.63
N VAL A 291 -25.83 12.38 6.05
CA VAL A 291 -24.91 11.40 6.66
C VAL A 291 -23.50 11.99 6.76
N ILE A 292 -23.00 12.53 5.66
CA ILE A 292 -21.69 13.17 5.54
C ILE A 292 -21.54 14.23 6.62
N HIS A 293 -22.48 15.16 6.79
CA HIS A 293 -22.42 16.22 7.80
C HIS A 293 -22.31 15.69 9.24
N ARG A 294 -22.89 14.53 9.54
CA ARG A 294 -22.88 13.95 10.90
C ARG A 294 -21.67 13.05 11.16
N ALA A 295 -21.17 12.39 10.12
CA ALA A 295 -20.04 11.49 10.24
C ALA A 295 -18.75 12.27 10.56
N ARG A 296 -17.91 11.68 11.42
CA ARG A 296 -16.51 12.10 11.54
C ARG A 296 -15.76 11.67 10.28
N VAL A 297 -14.94 12.55 9.73
CA VAL A 297 -14.15 12.23 8.54
C VAL A 297 -12.67 12.20 8.92
N ILE A 298 -12.03 11.06 8.71
CA ILE A 298 -10.61 10.83 8.92
C ILE A 298 -9.96 10.71 7.55
N VAL A 299 -8.81 11.33 7.38
CA VAL A 299 -7.93 11.16 6.20
C VAL A 299 -6.64 10.52 6.65
N THR A 300 -6.05 9.67 5.81
CA THR A 300 -4.82 8.94 6.14
C THR A 300 -3.77 9.07 5.04
N ASP A 301 -2.52 8.76 5.39
CA ASP A 301 -1.43 8.59 4.44
C ASP A 301 -1.60 7.23 3.72
N GLY A 302 -2.21 7.29 2.53
CA GLY A 302 -2.49 6.11 1.73
C GLY A 302 -1.32 5.67 0.84
N LEU A 303 -0.16 6.33 0.92
CA LEU A 303 1.09 5.78 0.37
C LEU A 303 1.52 4.55 1.17
N ARG A 304 1.22 4.53 2.47
CA ARG A 304 1.69 3.51 3.42
C ARG A 304 0.56 2.72 4.06
N VAL A 305 -0.33 3.43 4.76
CA VAL A 305 -1.37 2.83 5.59
C VAL A 305 -2.49 2.29 4.70
N PHE A 306 -2.98 1.09 5.02
CA PHE A 306 -3.97 0.32 4.24
C PHE A 306 -3.53 -0.19 2.85
N SER A 307 -2.53 0.43 2.22
CA SER A 307 -2.12 0.11 0.83
C SER A 307 -0.91 -0.82 0.73
N ARG A 308 -0.09 -0.97 1.78
CA ARG A 308 1.12 -1.81 1.76
C ARG A 308 0.94 -3.08 2.59
N PRO A 309 0.77 -4.27 1.97
CA PRO A 309 0.75 -5.52 2.72
C PRO A 309 2.11 -5.78 3.35
N GLY A 310 2.11 -6.27 4.59
CA GLY A 310 3.29 -6.65 5.34
C GLY A 310 3.33 -5.96 6.70
N PRO A 311 4.48 -5.39 7.14
CA PRO A 311 4.63 -4.81 8.47
C PRO A 311 3.70 -3.61 8.73
N TRP A 312 3.28 -2.88 7.69
CA TRP A 312 2.36 -1.74 7.80
C TRP A 312 0.95 -2.11 8.28
N LEU A 313 0.58 -3.40 8.32
CA LEU A 313 -0.66 -3.83 9.00
C LEU A 313 -0.72 -3.34 10.45
N VAL A 314 0.42 -3.31 11.13
CA VAL A 314 0.51 -2.92 12.54
C VAL A 314 0.15 -1.44 12.69
N GLN A 315 0.87 -0.56 11.99
CA GLN A 315 0.60 0.88 12.01
C GLN A 315 -0.81 1.19 11.49
N SER A 316 -1.29 0.46 10.49
CA SER A 316 -2.66 0.64 9.99
C SER A 316 -3.72 0.37 11.06
N LEU A 317 -3.52 -0.66 11.88
CA LEU A 317 -4.39 -0.91 13.02
C LEU A 317 -4.25 0.17 14.11
N GLU A 318 -3.02 0.56 14.43
CA GLU A 318 -2.77 1.62 15.43
C GLU A 318 -3.43 2.94 15.03
N VAL A 319 -3.33 3.33 13.75
CA VAL A 319 -4.02 4.49 13.18
C VAL A 319 -5.53 4.39 13.36
N LEU A 320 -6.13 3.23 13.05
CA LEU A 320 -7.57 3.04 13.26
C LEU A 320 -7.96 3.14 14.73
N VAL A 321 -7.20 2.51 15.63
CA VAL A 321 -7.49 2.53 17.07
C VAL A 321 -7.40 3.96 17.61
N GLU A 322 -6.32 4.67 17.31
CA GLU A 322 -6.08 6.04 17.74
C GLU A 322 -7.16 6.97 17.19
N ALA A 323 -7.43 6.91 15.89
CA ALA A 323 -8.36 7.81 15.24
C ALA A 323 -9.83 7.53 15.64
N LEU A 324 -10.21 6.28 15.91
CA LEU A 324 -11.58 5.94 16.28
C LEU A 324 -11.87 6.21 17.76
N HIS A 325 -10.92 5.91 18.64
CA HIS A 325 -11.16 5.89 20.09
C HIS A 325 -10.40 6.95 20.89
N GLY A 326 -9.49 7.72 20.28
CA GLY A 326 -8.73 8.82 20.90
C GLY A 326 -7.96 8.37 22.14
N GLU A 327 -8.57 8.58 23.32
CA GLU A 327 -8.03 8.32 24.67
C GLU A 327 -7.68 6.85 24.99
N ALA A 328 -7.89 5.91 24.06
CA ALA A 328 -7.65 4.49 24.31
C ALA A 328 -6.16 4.14 24.35
N GLN A 329 -5.38 4.70 23.42
CA GLN A 329 -3.93 4.56 23.35
C GLN A 329 -3.42 5.56 22.32
N GLU A 330 -2.57 6.49 22.74
CA GLU A 330 -1.85 7.36 21.81
C GLU A 330 -0.65 6.59 21.24
N TYR A 331 -0.61 6.46 19.92
CA TYR A 331 0.53 5.89 19.19
C TYR A 331 1.39 6.97 18.54
N GLY A 332 0.88 8.22 18.49
CA GLY A 332 1.58 9.38 17.95
C GLY A 332 1.51 9.46 16.43
N HIS A 333 0.49 8.86 15.81
CA HIS A 333 0.35 8.86 14.34
C HIS A 333 -0.47 10.04 13.82
N GLU A 334 -1.20 10.76 14.69
CA GLU A 334 -1.95 11.97 14.30
C GLU A 334 -0.98 13.04 13.74
N GLY A 335 -1.39 13.66 12.63
CA GLY A 335 -0.58 14.62 11.88
C GLY A 335 0.53 14.00 11.01
N GLN A 336 0.83 12.71 11.17
CA GLN A 336 1.85 12.01 10.39
C GLN A 336 1.26 10.98 9.42
N LEU A 337 0.41 10.09 9.92
CA LEU A 337 -0.25 9.05 9.12
C LEU A 337 -1.76 9.22 9.04
N TRP A 338 -2.35 10.06 9.90
CA TRP A 338 -3.76 10.40 9.82
C TRP A 338 -4.07 11.79 10.36
N ALA A 339 -5.20 12.37 9.96
CA ALA A 339 -5.73 13.61 10.51
C ALA A 339 -7.27 13.62 10.45
N LEU A 340 -7.88 14.39 11.34
CA LEU A 340 -9.30 14.71 11.24
C LEU A 340 -9.53 15.75 10.14
N LEU A 341 -10.41 15.45 9.19
CA LEU A 341 -10.82 16.43 8.19
C LEU A 341 -11.84 17.39 8.82
N LEU A 342 -11.35 18.54 9.28
CA LEU A 342 -12.19 19.65 9.71
C LEU A 342 -12.91 20.22 8.50
N ARG A 343 -14.25 20.19 8.52
CA ARG A 343 -15.08 20.84 7.51
C ARG A 343 -15.65 22.11 8.10
N GLU A 344 -15.61 23.19 7.34
CA GLU A 344 -16.43 24.35 7.69
C GLU A 344 -17.90 23.91 7.64
N PRO A 345 -18.72 24.29 8.64
CA PRO A 345 -20.15 24.04 8.56
C PRO A 345 -20.66 24.69 7.27
N ALA A 346 -21.45 23.93 6.49
CA ALA A 346 -22.08 24.46 5.29
C ALA A 346 -22.78 25.78 5.66
N GLN A 347 -22.34 26.88 5.06
CA GLN A 347 -23.08 28.12 5.16
C GLN A 347 -24.44 27.85 4.49
N ASP A 348 -25.49 27.74 5.30
CA ASP A 348 -26.85 27.82 4.80
C ASP A 348 -26.92 29.11 3.98
N SER A 349 -26.98 28.96 2.66
CA SER A 349 -27.10 30.08 1.74
C SER A 349 -28.50 30.67 1.88
N ALA A 350 -28.65 31.54 2.87
CA ALA A 350 -29.75 32.48 2.99
C ALA A 350 -29.16 33.88 3.21
N ASP A 351 -29.25 34.67 2.14
CA ASP A 351 -29.16 36.12 2.07
C ASP A 351 -27.83 36.86 2.36
N VAL A 352 -27.31 37.40 1.25
CA VAL A 352 -26.66 38.69 1.04
C VAL A 352 -26.40 39.57 2.29
N GLY A 353 -25.12 39.83 2.56
CA GLY A 353 -24.72 40.85 3.53
C GLY A 353 -23.21 41.07 3.59
N LEU A 354 -22.62 41.59 2.52
CA LEU A 354 -21.23 42.06 2.50
C LEU A 354 -21.08 43.21 3.52
N LYS A 355 -20.56 42.94 4.72
CA LYS A 355 -20.08 44.00 5.63
C LYS A 355 -18.59 44.20 5.44
N VAL A 356 -18.26 45.22 4.65
CA VAL A 356 -16.97 45.89 4.65
C VAL A 356 -16.84 46.67 5.96
N THR A 357 -15.84 46.36 6.78
CA THR A 357 -15.34 47.29 7.79
C THR A 357 -13.98 47.81 7.35
N ARG A 358 -13.98 48.97 6.68
CA ARG A 358 -12.78 49.80 6.53
C ARG A 358 -12.66 50.72 7.75
N GLY A 359 -11.52 50.62 8.42
CA GLY A 359 -10.75 51.77 8.90
C GLY A 359 -11.13 52.36 10.26
N SER A 360 -10.22 52.20 11.22
CA SER A 360 -9.82 53.31 12.09
C SER A 360 -8.35 53.14 12.46
N SER A 361 -7.55 53.98 11.82
CA SER A 361 -6.17 54.32 12.08
C SER A 361 -5.98 54.89 13.50
N VAL A 362 -5.01 54.37 14.25
CA VAL A 362 -4.33 55.06 15.37
C VAL A 362 -2.86 54.63 15.32
N VAL A 363 -2.02 55.41 14.64
CA VAL A 363 -1.03 56.37 15.21
C VAL A 363 -0.03 55.70 16.17
N MET A 364 1.17 55.44 15.65
CA MET A 364 2.39 55.23 16.44
C MET A 364 2.99 56.59 16.82
N PRO A 365 3.44 56.83 18.06
CA PRO A 365 4.33 57.94 18.34
C PRO A 365 5.79 57.50 18.18
N VAL A 366 6.49 58.19 17.29
CA VAL A 366 7.95 58.30 17.28
C VAL A 366 8.32 59.49 18.17
N GLY A 367 9.29 59.32 19.09
CA GLY A 367 10.14 60.44 19.52
C GLY A 367 10.65 60.46 20.96
N ALA A 368 11.98 60.31 21.07
CA ALA A 368 12.93 60.79 22.10
C ALA A 368 12.82 60.18 23.51
N VAL A 369 13.89 59.62 24.12
CA VAL A 369 15.30 60.05 24.22
C VAL A 369 16.25 58.87 24.09
#